data_AF-A0A9E4WMX2-F1
#
_entry.id   AF-A0A9E4WMX2-F1
#
_cell.length_a   1.000
_cell.length_b   1.000
_cell.length_c   1.000
_cell.angle_alpha   90.00
_cell.angle_beta   90.00
_cell.angle_gamma   90.00
#
_symmetry.space_group_name_H-M   'P 1'
#
loop_
_entity.id
_entity.type
_entity.pdbx_description
1 polymer ?
#
loop_
_entity_poly.entity_id
_entity_poly.type
_entity_poly.pdbx_seq_one_letter_code
_entity_poly.pdbx_strand_id
1 'polypeptide(L)'
;MTEEFDRGAALDKFDIADRVAIVTGGAGLLGRSHALTLASAGAAVVIADVREQAAEETAADVRGATGRECLPLEVDVSDAGSVETMVKQVLERYGRIDILVNNAALDPKFDREHAGRHSTSFEEFPLEAWQQAMDVNITGMFLCAQA
;
A
#
# COMPACT_ATOMS: atom_id res chain seq x y z
N MET A 1 -18.40 -12.06 -37.35
CA MET A 1 -18.44 -10.62 -37.02
C MET A 1 -17.70 -10.48 -35.70
N THR A 2 -16.38 -10.35 -35.76
CA THR A 2 -15.53 -10.13 -34.59
C THR A 2 -15.48 -8.62 -34.38
N GLU A 3 -16.04 -8.14 -33.28
CA GLU A 3 -15.82 -6.75 -32.88
C GLU A 3 -14.31 -6.52 -32.76
N GLU A 4 -13.81 -5.53 -33.50
CA GLU A 4 -12.42 -5.12 -33.47
C GLU A 4 -12.15 -4.50 -32.09
N PHE A 5 -11.23 -5.08 -31.33
CA PHE A 5 -10.90 -4.60 -29.98
C PHE A 5 -10.22 -3.24 -30.09
N ASP A 6 -10.96 -2.17 -29.80
CA ASP A 6 -10.41 -0.83 -29.71
C ASP A 6 -9.60 -0.67 -28.42
N ARG A 7 -8.28 -0.80 -28.58
CA ARG A 7 -7.31 -0.65 -27.49
C ARG A 7 -7.35 0.75 -26.87
N GLY A 8 -7.71 1.79 -27.62
CA GLY A 8 -7.82 3.16 -27.12
C GLY A 8 -9.02 3.29 -26.17
N ALA A 9 -10.20 2.92 -26.63
CA ALA A 9 -11.41 2.92 -25.81
C ALA A 9 -11.32 1.99 -24.57
N ALA A 10 -10.51 0.93 -24.64
CA ALA A 10 -10.22 0.08 -23.49
C ALA A 10 -9.31 0.77 -22.46
N LEU A 11 -8.32 1.56 -22.89
CA LEU A 11 -7.40 2.29 -22.01
C LEU A 11 -8.07 3.48 -21.32
N ASP A 12 -9.02 4.14 -21.98
CA ASP A 12 -9.82 5.22 -21.38
C ASP A 12 -10.58 4.75 -20.13
N LYS A 13 -10.95 3.46 -20.05
CA LYS A 13 -11.60 2.88 -18.86
C LYS A 13 -10.68 2.77 -17.64
N PHE A 14 -9.36 2.93 -17.83
CA PHE A 14 -8.36 2.86 -16.78
C PHE A 14 -7.83 4.24 -16.37
N ASP A 15 -8.34 5.33 -16.97
CA ASP A 15 -8.01 6.68 -16.53
C ASP A 15 -8.58 6.95 -15.12
N ILE A 16 -7.69 7.31 -14.20
CA ILE A 16 -8.00 7.63 -12.81
C ILE A 16 -7.37 8.97 -12.39
N ALA A 17 -7.22 9.90 -13.32
CA ALA A 17 -6.60 11.23 -13.11
C ALA A 17 -7.12 12.02 -11.90
N ASP A 18 -8.42 11.88 -11.57
CA ASP A 18 -9.09 12.60 -10.48
C ASP A 18 -9.30 11.76 -9.22
N ARG A 19 -8.57 10.62 -9.10
CA ARG A 19 -8.70 9.68 -7.99
C ARG A 19 -7.52 9.78 -7.03
N VAL A 20 -7.81 9.50 -5.76
CA VAL A 20 -6.81 9.39 -4.69
C VAL A 20 -6.70 7.94 -4.25
N ALA A 21 -5.50 7.39 -4.30
CA ALA A 21 -5.22 6.01 -3.94
C ALA A 21 -4.28 5.89 -2.75
N ILE A 22 -4.66 5.09 -1.75
CA ILE A 22 -3.78 4.69 -0.65
C ILE A 22 -3.20 3.32 -0.98
N VAL A 23 -1.88 3.17 -0.85
CA VAL A 23 -1.17 1.89 -0.93
C VAL A 23 -0.47 1.63 0.40
N THR A 24 -1.00 0.68 1.19
CA THR A 24 -0.35 0.25 2.43
C THR A 24 0.82 -0.68 2.11
N GLY A 25 1.90 -0.61 2.90
CA GLY A 25 3.17 -1.26 2.55
C GLY A 25 3.74 -0.74 1.23
N GLY A 26 3.44 0.52 0.89
CA GLY A 26 3.71 1.09 -0.43
C GLY A 26 5.20 1.18 -0.77
N ALA A 27 6.09 1.13 0.23
CA ALA A 27 7.53 1.10 0.02
C ALA A 27 8.10 -0.32 -0.17
N GLY A 28 7.27 -1.36 -0.01
CA GLY A 28 7.59 -2.76 -0.26
C GLY A 28 7.69 -3.13 -1.75
N LEU A 29 8.07 -4.39 -2.03
CA LEU A 29 8.38 -4.88 -3.38
C LEU A 29 7.27 -4.57 -4.41
N LEU A 30 6.06 -5.09 -4.17
CA LEU A 30 4.91 -4.88 -5.06
C LEU A 30 4.24 -3.53 -4.81
N GLY A 31 4.29 -3.01 -3.58
CA GLY A 31 3.74 -1.70 -3.21
C GLY A 31 4.25 -0.57 -4.12
N ARG A 32 5.57 -0.53 -4.38
CA ARG A 32 6.18 0.45 -5.29
C ARG A 32 5.62 0.35 -6.71
N SER A 33 5.41 -0.87 -7.20
CA SER A 33 4.86 -1.11 -8.53
C SER A 33 3.39 -0.71 -8.62
N HIS A 34 2.60 -0.98 -7.59
CA HIS A 34 1.21 -0.53 -7.48
C HIS A 34 1.13 0.99 -7.50
N ALA A 35 1.93 1.66 -6.66
CA ALA A 35 1.98 3.12 -6.59
C ALA A 35 2.36 3.74 -7.94
N LEU A 36 3.42 3.24 -8.58
CA LEU A 36 3.84 3.74 -9.89
C LEU A 36 2.77 3.53 -10.97
N THR A 37 2.10 2.38 -10.96
CA THR A 37 1.05 2.05 -11.94
C THR A 37 -0.16 2.97 -11.75
N LEU A 38 -0.62 3.17 -10.52
CA LEU A 38 -1.75 4.05 -10.21
C LEU A 38 -1.44 5.50 -10.58
N ALA A 39 -0.24 5.98 -10.26
CA ALA A 39 0.21 7.31 -10.65
C ALA A 39 0.35 7.46 -12.17
N SER A 40 0.85 6.43 -12.87
CA SER A 40 0.95 6.43 -14.34
C SER A 40 -0.44 6.46 -15.02
N ALA A 41 -1.46 5.92 -14.36
CA ALA A 41 -2.86 6.01 -14.76
C ALA A 41 -3.54 7.32 -14.31
N GLY A 42 -2.80 8.22 -13.64
CA GLY A 42 -3.21 9.58 -13.31
C GLY A 42 -3.58 9.83 -11.84
N ALA A 43 -3.68 8.80 -10.98
CA ALA A 43 -4.08 9.03 -9.59
C ALA A 43 -3.05 9.87 -8.82
N ALA A 44 -3.54 10.62 -7.82
CA ALA A 44 -2.69 11.02 -6.69
C ALA A 44 -2.53 9.81 -5.76
N VAL A 45 -1.31 9.56 -5.29
CA VAL A 45 -1.00 8.33 -4.54
C VAL A 45 -0.50 8.65 -3.13
N VAL A 46 -0.90 7.87 -2.15
CA VAL A 46 -0.41 7.92 -0.78
C VAL A 46 0.40 6.65 -0.54
N ILE A 47 1.67 6.82 -0.15
CA ILE A 47 2.55 5.73 0.26
C ILE A 47 2.45 5.61 1.77
N ALA A 48 1.67 4.64 2.24
CA ALA A 48 1.55 4.32 3.65
C ALA A 48 2.50 3.15 3.96
N ASP A 49 3.52 3.36 4.78
CA ASP A 49 4.48 2.32 5.16
C ASP A 49 4.99 2.59 6.58
N VAL A 50 5.29 1.53 7.33
CA VAL A 50 5.85 1.68 8.69
C VAL A 50 7.27 2.28 8.68
N ARG A 51 7.94 2.26 7.53
CA ARG A 51 9.28 2.85 7.37
C ARG A 51 9.18 4.21 6.67
N GLU A 52 9.12 5.27 7.46
CA GLU A 52 9.00 6.67 7.00
C GLU A 52 9.95 6.99 5.84
N GLN A 53 11.27 6.80 6.03
CA GLN A 53 12.26 7.11 5.01
C GLN A 53 12.03 6.33 3.70
N ALA A 54 11.64 5.05 3.78
CA ALA A 54 11.38 4.25 2.59
C ALA A 54 10.10 4.70 1.85
N ALA A 55 9.10 5.20 2.60
CA ALA A 55 7.92 5.84 2.02
C ALA A 55 8.28 7.13 1.29
N GLU A 56 9.13 7.98 1.89
CA GLU A 56 9.61 9.23 1.29
C GLU A 56 10.36 8.98 -0.02
N GLU A 57 11.31 8.04 -0.02
CA GLU A 57 12.07 7.63 -1.20
C GLU A 57 11.13 7.15 -2.32
N THR A 58 10.18 6.28 -1.99
CA THR A 58 9.20 5.77 -2.95
C THR A 58 8.32 6.90 -3.51
N ALA A 59 7.88 7.83 -2.67
CA ALA A 59 7.10 8.97 -3.11
C ALA A 59 7.92 9.92 -4.01
N ALA A 60 9.21 10.09 -3.75
CA ALA A 60 10.11 10.84 -4.63
C ALA A 60 10.26 10.17 -6.00
N ASP A 61 10.46 8.86 -6.04
CA ASP A 61 10.56 8.08 -7.28
C ASP A 61 9.27 8.17 -8.12
N VAL A 62 8.10 7.99 -7.48
CA VAL A 62 6.80 8.09 -8.16
C VAL A 62 6.58 9.50 -8.73
N ARG A 63 6.88 10.54 -7.96
CA ARG A 63 6.80 11.95 -8.41
C ARG A 63 7.72 12.19 -9.59
N GLY A 64 8.97 11.74 -9.52
CA GLY A 64 9.97 11.90 -10.59
C GLY A 64 9.60 11.17 -11.88
N ALA A 65 9.02 9.97 -11.78
CA ALA A 65 8.67 9.16 -12.94
C ALA A 65 7.37 9.60 -13.63
N THR A 66 6.39 10.11 -12.88
CA THR A 66 5.03 10.34 -13.39
C THR A 66 4.59 11.80 -13.38
N GLY A 67 5.26 12.67 -12.62
CA GLY A 67 4.83 14.05 -12.38
C GLY A 67 3.55 14.18 -11.56
N ARG A 68 2.98 13.08 -11.05
CA ARG A 68 1.78 13.10 -10.20
C ARG A 68 2.12 13.36 -8.75
N GLU A 69 1.14 13.88 -8.01
CA GLU A 69 1.27 14.05 -6.56
C GLU A 69 1.42 12.69 -5.87
N CYS A 70 2.35 12.64 -4.91
CA CYS A 70 2.56 11.47 -4.08
C CYS A 70 2.86 11.91 -2.63
N LEU A 71 2.07 11.43 -1.67
CA LEU A 71 2.18 11.75 -0.25
C LEU A 71 2.76 10.55 0.52
N PRO A 72 3.98 10.63 1.07
CA PRO A 72 4.46 9.61 2.00
C PRO A 72 3.87 9.82 3.40
N LEU A 73 3.48 8.73 4.08
CA LEU A 73 3.03 8.73 5.47
C LEU A 73 3.63 7.52 6.20
N GLU A 74 4.15 7.75 7.41
CA GLU A 74 4.48 6.68 8.34
C GLU A 74 3.20 6.09 8.92
N VAL A 75 2.94 4.81 8.63
CA VAL A 75 1.69 4.14 9.05
C VAL A 75 1.98 2.72 9.49
N ASP A 76 1.62 2.41 10.73
CA ASP A 76 1.46 1.05 11.21
C ASP A 76 0.01 0.62 11.04
N VAL A 77 -0.25 -0.25 10.07
CA VAL A 77 -1.62 -0.71 9.77
C VAL A 77 -2.22 -1.53 10.91
N SER A 78 -1.41 -2.09 11.82
CA SER A 78 -1.89 -2.85 12.97
C SER A 78 -2.39 -1.96 14.10
N ASP A 79 -2.09 -0.66 14.07
CA ASP A 79 -2.52 0.33 15.06
C ASP A 79 -3.69 1.18 14.53
N ALA A 80 -4.84 1.10 15.19
CA ALA A 80 -6.04 1.82 14.76
C ALA A 80 -5.84 3.35 14.76
N GLY A 81 -5.09 3.90 15.73
CA GLY A 81 -4.82 5.33 15.81
C GLY A 81 -3.94 5.84 14.66
N SER A 82 -2.96 5.04 14.25
CA SER A 82 -2.11 5.28 13.08
C SER A 82 -2.94 5.32 11.80
N VAL A 83 -3.84 4.34 11.62
CA VAL A 83 -4.77 4.28 10.47
C VAL A 83 -5.73 5.48 10.45
N GLU A 84 -6.33 5.84 11.58
CA GLU A 84 -7.21 7.02 11.68
C GLU A 84 -6.46 8.31 11.33
N THR A 85 -5.22 8.43 11.80
CA THR A 85 -4.36 9.58 11.50
C THR A 85 -4.00 9.64 10.02
N MET A 86 -3.72 8.50 9.37
CA MET A 86 -3.52 8.41 7.92
C MET A 86 -4.75 8.92 7.17
N VAL A 87 -5.94 8.37 7.48
CA VAL A 87 -7.19 8.77 6.81
C VAL A 87 -7.44 10.27 6.95
N LYS A 88 -7.28 10.81 8.16
CA LYS A 88 -7.42 12.24 8.41
C LYS A 88 -6.47 13.08 7.56
N GLN A 89 -5.18 12.74 7.52
CA GLN A 89 -4.20 13.48 6.71
C GLN A 89 -4.52 13.43 5.22
N VAL A 90 -4.97 12.28 4.71
CA VAL A 90 -5.34 12.11 3.30
C VAL A 90 -6.59 12.93 2.97
N LEU A 91 -7.60 12.94 3.84
CA LEU A 91 -8.79 13.76 3.68
C LEU A 91 -8.49 15.26 3.79
N GLU A 92 -7.60 15.67 4.69
CA GLU A 92 -7.16 17.07 4.80
C GLU A 92 -6.40 17.53 3.55
N ARG A 93 -5.56 16.66 2.98
CA ARG A 93 -4.75 16.98 1.80
C ARG A 93 -5.55 16.98 0.50
N TYR A 94 -6.41 15.97 0.31
CA TYR A 94 -7.04 15.69 -0.97
C TYR A 94 -8.58 15.76 -0.96
N GLY A 95 -9.21 15.78 0.22
CA GLY A 95 -10.66 15.82 0.39
C GLY A 95 -11.39 14.51 0.06
N ARG A 96 -10.67 13.44 -0.31
CA ARG A 96 -11.25 12.16 -0.75
C ARG A 96 -10.28 10.99 -0.67
N ILE A 97 -10.82 9.78 -0.64
CA ILE A 97 -10.12 8.50 -0.85
C ILE A 97 -10.99 7.69 -1.81
N ASP A 98 -10.45 7.27 -2.95
CA ASP A 98 -11.19 6.52 -3.96
C ASP A 98 -10.75 5.06 -4.05
N ILE A 99 -9.49 4.79 -3.76
CA ILE A 99 -8.85 3.50 -3.95
C ILE A 99 -8.06 3.17 -2.69
N LEU A 100 -8.29 1.98 -2.13
CA LEU A 100 -7.49 1.40 -1.06
C LEU A 100 -6.86 0.11 -1.56
N VAL A 101 -5.53 0.07 -1.59
CA VAL A 101 -4.76 -1.14 -1.88
C VAL A 101 -4.16 -1.64 -0.56
N ASN A 102 -4.82 -2.64 0.03
CA ASN A 102 -4.32 -3.35 1.20
C ASN A 102 -3.17 -4.28 0.78
N ASN A 103 -1.96 -3.74 0.71
CA ASN A 103 -0.76 -4.44 0.27
C ASN A 103 0.25 -4.68 1.42
N ALA A 104 0.14 -3.95 2.54
CA ALA A 104 0.97 -4.20 3.70
C ALA A 104 0.88 -5.68 4.10
N ALA A 105 2.04 -6.31 4.21
CA ALA A 105 2.13 -7.71 4.58
C ALA A 105 3.41 -7.96 5.39
N LEU A 106 3.29 -8.76 6.42
CA LEU A 106 4.37 -9.31 7.20
C LEU A 106 4.36 -10.83 7.05
N ASP A 107 5.46 -11.38 6.54
CA ASP A 107 5.72 -12.82 6.58
C ASP A 107 6.97 -13.06 7.43
N PRO A 108 6.82 -13.49 8.69
CA PRO A 108 7.95 -13.74 9.58
C PRO A 108 8.94 -14.79 9.06
N LYS A 109 8.54 -15.64 8.11
CA LYS A 109 9.46 -16.63 7.49
C LYS A 109 10.42 -15.99 6.50
N PHE A 110 10.02 -14.89 5.86
CA PHE A 110 10.81 -14.19 4.84
C PHE A 110 11.27 -12.79 5.29
N ASP A 111 10.90 -12.38 6.50
CA ASP A 111 11.43 -11.17 7.10
C ASP A 111 12.95 -11.31 7.30
N ARG A 112 13.71 -10.42 6.65
CA ARG A 112 15.16 -10.40 6.69
C ARG A 112 15.71 -10.12 8.08
N GLU A 113 14.97 -9.39 8.93
CA GLU A 113 15.39 -9.17 10.31
C GLU A 113 15.22 -10.42 11.19
N HIS A 114 14.35 -11.34 10.79
CA HIS A 114 14.04 -12.56 11.56
C HIS A 114 14.50 -13.85 10.86
N ALA A 115 15.14 -13.72 9.70
CA ALA A 115 15.72 -14.81 8.93
C ALA A 115 16.64 -15.67 9.80
N GLY A 116 16.25 -16.93 10.02
CA GLY A 116 17.01 -17.91 10.79
C GLY A 116 16.85 -17.83 12.32
N ARG A 117 15.99 -16.94 12.85
CA ARG A 117 15.73 -16.83 14.30
C ARG A 117 14.68 -17.80 14.81
N HIS A 118 13.83 -18.33 13.94
CA HIS A 118 12.72 -19.21 14.33
C HIS A 118 12.66 -20.46 13.46
N SER A 119 12.26 -21.57 14.08
CA SER A 119 11.88 -22.76 13.36
C SER A 119 10.70 -22.41 12.45
N THR A 120 10.83 -22.69 11.15
CA THR A 120 9.78 -22.44 10.17
C THR A 120 8.82 -23.62 10.05
N SER A 121 9.06 -24.68 10.84
CA SER A 121 8.16 -25.81 10.97
C SER A 121 6.90 -25.40 11.72
N PHE A 122 5.81 -26.12 11.45
CA PHE A 122 4.49 -25.73 11.95
C PHE A 122 4.40 -25.87 13.48
N GLU A 123 4.93 -26.96 14.01
CA GLU A 123 4.87 -27.35 15.42
C GLU A 123 5.73 -26.48 16.35
N GLU A 124 6.73 -25.78 15.82
CA GLU A 124 7.65 -24.91 16.59
C GLU A 124 7.52 -23.43 16.23
N PHE A 125 6.56 -23.07 15.37
CA PHE A 125 6.38 -21.69 14.95
C PHE A 125 5.97 -20.82 16.15
N PRO A 126 6.70 -19.73 16.46
CA PRO A 126 6.38 -18.91 17.62
C PRO A 126 5.00 -18.25 17.49
N LEU A 127 4.20 -18.36 18.55
CA LEU A 127 2.88 -17.74 18.61
C LEU A 127 2.94 -16.21 18.44
N GLU A 128 3.99 -15.56 18.95
CA GLU A 128 4.19 -14.11 18.82
C GLU A 128 4.38 -13.70 17.35
N ALA A 129 5.23 -14.42 16.61
CA ALA A 129 5.44 -14.17 15.19
C ALA A 129 4.16 -14.41 14.37
N TRP A 130 3.39 -15.45 14.72
CA TRP A 130 2.07 -15.68 14.14
C TRP A 130 1.12 -14.50 14.40
N GLN A 131 1.06 -14.03 15.64
CA GLN A 131 0.16 -12.94 16.02
C GLN A 131 0.53 -11.65 15.28
N GLN A 132 1.81 -11.30 15.21
CA GLN A 132 2.28 -10.15 14.43
C GLN A 132 1.86 -10.22 12.96
N ALA A 133 1.99 -11.40 12.34
CA ALA A 133 1.54 -11.61 10.95
C ALA A 133 0.02 -11.44 10.82
N MET A 134 -0.76 -11.94 11.77
CA MET A 134 -2.22 -11.76 11.79
C MET A 134 -2.61 -10.29 11.98
N ASP A 135 -1.92 -9.57 12.86
CA ASP A 135 -2.17 -8.18 13.17
C ASP A 135 -1.92 -7.28 11.95
N VAL A 136 -0.85 -7.53 11.19
CA VAL A 136 -0.57 -6.77 9.96
C VAL A 136 -1.47 -7.22 8.81
N ASN A 137 -1.54 -8.53 8.52
CA ASN A 137 -2.11 -9.02 7.27
C ASN A 137 -3.64 -9.05 7.26
N ILE A 138 -4.25 -9.29 8.43
CA ILE A 138 -5.70 -9.46 8.56
C ILE A 138 -6.31 -8.30 9.33
N THR A 139 -5.85 -8.06 10.56
CA THR A 139 -6.39 -6.97 11.38
C THR A 139 -6.11 -5.61 10.72
N GLY A 140 -4.91 -5.38 10.20
CA GLY A 140 -4.58 -4.11 9.57
C GLY A 140 -5.37 -3.80 8.30
N MET A 141 -5.60 -4.82 7.46
CA MET A 141 -6.53 -4.71 6.33
C MET A 141 -7.94 -4.31 6.78
N PHE A 142 -8.44 -4.94 7.86
CA PHE A 142 -9.75 -4.64 8.41
C PHE A 142 -9.83 -3.20 8.94
N LEU A 143 -8.83 -2.75 9.71
CA LEU A 143 -8.77 -1.39 10.26
C LEU A 143 -8.74 -0.35 9.13
N CYS A 144 -7.92 -0.57 8.10
CA CYS A 144 -7.85 0.32 6.94
C CYS A 144 -9.16 0.39 6.16
N ALA A 145 -9.91 -0.71 6.08
CA ALA A 145 -11.22 -0.73 5.42
C ALA A 145 -12.36 -0.15 6.27
N GLN A 146 -12.19 -0.13 7.60
CA GLN A 146 -13.19 0.39 8.55
C GLN A 146 -13.14 1.92 8.69
N ALA A 147 -11.93 2.49 8.64
CA ALA A 147 -11.65 3.90 8.94
C ALA A 147 -12.23 4.91 7.93
#